data_AF-A0A945HZ48-F1
#
_entry.id   AF-A0A945HZ48-F1
#
_cell.length_a   1.000
_cell.length_b   1.000
_cell.length_c   1.000
_cell.angle_alpha   90.00
_cell.angle_beta   90.00
_cell.angle_gamma   90.00
#
_symmetry.space_group_name_H-M   'P 1'
#
loop_
_entity.id
_entity.type
_entity.pdbx_description
1 polymer ?
#
loop_
_entity_poly.entity_id
_entity_poly.type
_entity_poly.pdbx_seq_one_letter_code
_entity_poly.pdbx_strand_id
1 'polypeptide(L)'
;MKNIFKKTYKFAFITSISIAIILSVINGIYFLNRESFNLWLLSLEFIIIFLVSFFIIQYRVENFIYKRIKKIYDDVSLLEKSTLGPQKITTDMETLTKEVELFARNKKLEIEALKIREGYRREFTGNVSHELKTPLFTVQGYIETLISGAANDEKLRKKYLERANKGVERLIFIVKDLDMITKLEVGELSLKKEKFNIIELIKNVFELLEMKASKNDILFTFDKQ
;
A
#
# COMPACT_ATOMS: atom_id res chain seq x y z
N MET A 1 11.76 0.12 26.29
CA MET A 1 12.33 1.44 26.68
C MET A 1 13.69 1.41 27.38
N LYS A 2 13.92 0.50 28.34
CA LYS A 2 15.20 0.35 29.04
C LYS A 2 16.42 0.31 28.09
N ASN A 3 16.26 -0.27 26.90
CA ASN A 3 17.36 -0.41 25.93
C ASN A 3 17.82 0.89 25.26
N ILE A 4 16.95 1.87 24.98
CA ILE A 4 17.38 3.14 24.35
C ILE A 4 18.08 4.00 25.38
N PHE A 5 17.49 4.16 26.56
CA PHE A 5 18.15 4.83 27.69
C PHE A 5 19.47 4.14 28.02
N LYS A 6 19.52 2.80 28.16
CA LYS A 6 20.77 2.06 28.36
C LYS A 6 21.79 2.30 27.25
N LYS A 7 21.37 2.42 25.97
CA LYS A 7 22.27 2.71 24.85
C LYS A 7 22.82 4.14 24.92
N THR A 8 21.98 5.13 25.26
CA THR A 8 22.41 6.53 25.46
C THR A 8 23.38 6.65 26.63
N TYR A 9 23.06 6.03 27.78
CA TYR A 9 23.95 6.00 28.95
C TYR A 9 25.28 5.29 28.65
N LYS A 10 25.24 4.17 27.90
CA LYS A 10 26.45 3.46 27.47
C LYS A 10 27.31 4.31 26.54
N PHE A 11 26.69 5.03 25.60
CA PHE A 11 27.40 5.95 24.71
C PHE A 11 28.03 7.11 25.49
N ALA A 12 27.25 7.79 26.34
CA ALA A 12 27.73 8.89 27.16
C ALA A 12 28.90 8.46 28.06
N PHE A 13 28.80 7.29 28.70
CA PHE A 13 29.85 6.71 29.54
C PHE A 13 31.15 6.43 28.80
N ILE A 14 31.09 5.83 27.60
CA ILE A 14 32.28 5.56 26.78
C ILE A 14 32.91 6.87 26.30
N THR A 15 32.11 7.86 25.91
CA THR A 15 32.65 9.14 25.47
C THR A 15 33.25 9.96 26.62
N SER A 16 32.62 9.97 27.81
CA SER A 16 33.11 10.71 28.97
C SER A 16 34.39 10.10 29.53
N ILE A 17 34.51 8.76 29.55
CA ILE A 17 35.73 8.10 30.00
C ILE A 17 36.90 8.35 29.03
N SER A 18 36.66 8.34 27.71
CA SER A 18 37.70 8.68 26.73
C SER A 18 38.19 10.12 26.88
N ILE A 19 37.27 11.08 27.09
CA ILE A 19 37.63 12.49 27.33
C ILE A 19 38.44 12.65 28.62
N ALA A 20 37.99 12.01 29.71
CA ALA A 20 38.67 12.09 31.00
C ALA A 20 40.08 11.48 30.96
N ILE A 21 40.27 10.35 30.27
CA ILE A 21 41.58 9.72 30.09
C ILE A 21 42.52 10.64 29.30
N ILE A 22 42.07 11.18 28.17
CA ILE A 22 42.91 12.05 27.32
C ILE A 22 43.37 13.29 28.10
N LEU A 23 42.45 13.97 28.79
CA LEU A 23 42.77 15.18 29.56
C LEU A 23 43.67 14.87 30.75
N SER A 24 43.42 13.77 31.47
CA SER A 24 44.25 13.37 32.61
C SER A 24 45.68 12.98 32.19
N VAL A 25 45.86 12.35 31.03
CA VAL A 25 47.20 12.05 30.47
C VAL A 25 47.94 13.35 30.12
N ILE A 26 47.27 14.30 29.47
CA ILE A 26 47.86 15.61 29.12
C ILE A 26 48.33 16.35 30.39
N ASN A 27 47.47 16.41 31.42
CA ASN A 27 47.82 17.04 32.68
C ASN A 27 48.93 16.28 33.42
N GLY A 28 48.92 14.95 33.40
CA GLY A 28 49.99 14.14 33.98
C GLY A 28 51.36 14.43 33.36
N ILE A 29 51.44 14.57 32.04
CA ILE A 29 52.68 14.96 31.34
C ILE A 29 53.12 16.37 31.75
N TYR A 30 52.19 17.32 31.90
CA TYR A 30 52.48 18.68 32.34
C TYR A 30 53.09 18.71 33.75
N PHE A 31 52.54 17.93 34.69
CA PHE A 31 53.01 17.88 36.08
C PHE A 31 54.38 17.23 36.26
N LEU A 32 54.75 16.25 35.41
CA LEU A 32 56.08 15.62 35.43
C LEU A 32 57.23 16.62 35.19
N ASN A 33 56.98 17.72 34.46
CA ASN A 33 57.98 18.73 34.16
C ASN A 33 58.20 19.79 35.27
N ARG A 34 57.44 19.74 36.38
CA ARG A 34 57.36 20.81 37.39
C ARG A 34 57.70 20.36 38.83
N GLU A 35 58.26 19.15 39.00
CA GLU A 35 58.63 18.50 40.29
C GLU A 35 57.52 18.46 41.38
N SER A 36 56.26 18.76 41.03
CA SER A 36 55.12 18.86 41.96
C SER A 36 54.07 17.79 41.66
N PHE A 37 54.52 16.55 41.52
CA PHE A 37 53.65 15.43 41.16
C PHE A 37 52.85 14.90 42.36
N ASN A 38 51.55 15.21 42.39
CA ASN A 38 50.61 14.71 43.39
C ASN A 38 49.55 13.80 42.75
N LEU A 39 49.69 12.48 42.95
CA LEU A 39 48.78 11.45 42.42
C LEU A 39 47.32 11.63 42.89
N TRP A 40 47.13 12.09 44.12
CA TRP A 40 45.80 12.31 44.67
C TRP A 40 45.06 13.43 43.94
N LEU A 41 45.75 14.52 43.61
CA LEU A 41 45.18 15.66 42.90
C LEU A 41 44.75 15.28 41.47
N LEU A 42 45.59 14.50 40.77
CA LEU A 42 45.31 14.00 39.42
C LEU A 42 44.08 13.07 39.39
N SER A 43 43.95 12.22 40.42
CA SER A 43 42.82 11.30 40.55
C SER A 43 41.51 12.04 40.84
N LEU A 44 41.55 13.09 41.67
CA LEU A 44 40.41 13.96 41.94
C LEU A 44 39.96 14.70 40.68
N GLU A 45 40.91 15.25 39.93
CA GLU A 45 40.65 15.96 38.67
C GLU A 45 39.99 15.03 37.63
N PHE A 46 40.49 13.80 37.48
CA PHE A 46 39.91 12.81 36.59
C PHE A 46 38.43 12.55 36.90
N ILE A 47 38.09 12.37 38.19
CA ILE A 47 36.71 12.12 38.62
C ILE A 47 35.81 13.32 38.29
N ILE A 48 36.29 14.54 38.53
CA ILE A 48 35.53 15.77 38.25
C ILE A 48 35.25 15.90 36.75
N ILE A 49 36.28 15.75 35.91
CA ILE A 49 36.16 15.85 34.45
C ILE A 49 35.21 14.76 33.92
N PHE A 50 35.34 13.54 34.44
CA PHE A 50 34.47 12.43 34.07
C PHE A 50 33.00 12.72 34.40
N LEU A 51 32.70 13.17 35.62
CA LEU A 51 31.33 13.47 36.04
C LEU A 51 30.73 14.60 35.23
N VAL A 52 31.45 15.72 35.08
CA VAL A 52 30.96 16.89 34.33
C VAL A 52 30.70 16.54 32.86
N SER A 53 31.64 15.87 32.21
CA SER A 53 31.49 15.46 30.80
C SER A 53 30.34 14.46 30.61
N PHE A 54 30.18 13.49 31.53
CA PHE A 54 29.11 12.52 31.48
C PHE A 54 27.72 13.17 31.54
N PHE A 55 27.48 14.07 32.49
CA PHE A 55 26.18 14.75 32.62
C PHE A 55 25.87 15.65 31.41
N ILE A 56 26.87 16.39 30.90
CA ILE A 56 26.68 17.26 29.72
C ILE A 56 26.33 16.43 28.49
N ILE A 57 27.06 15.35 28.22
CA ILE A 57 26.85 14.50 27.04
C ILE A 57 25.50 13.80 27.14
N GLN A 58 25.17 13.22 28.29
CA GLN A 58 23.89 12.57 28.52
C GLN A 58 22.72 13.53 28.23
N TYR A 59 22.76 14.73 28.81
CA TYR A 59 21.74 15.75 28.59
C TYR A 59 21.62 16.17 27.11
N ARG A 60 22.76 16.39 26.43
CA ARG A 60 22.76 16.78 25.02
C ARG A 60 22.21 15.70 24.10
N VAL A 61 22.62 14.44 24.30
CA VAL A 61 22.17 13.33 23.45
C VAL A 61 20.68 13.09 23.62
N GLU A 62 20.17 13.12 24.85
CA GLU A 62 18.74 12.95 25.12
C GLU A 62 17.90 14.04 24.47
N ASN A 63 18.30 15.31 24.64
CA ASN A 63 17.60 16.45 24.03
C ASN A 63 17.72 16.43 22.49
N PHE A 64 18.85 16.00 21.94
CA PHE A 64 19.05 15.85 20.49
C PHE A 64 18.13 14.78 19.89
N ILE A 65 18.06 13.61 20.52
CA ILE A 65 17.18 12.52 20.08
C ILE A 65 15.70 12.93 20.18
N TYR A 66 15.30 13.53 21.31
CA TYR A 66 13.94 14.05 21.49
C TYR A 66 13.55 15.01 20.36
N LYS A 67 14.37 16.04 20.12
CA LYS A 67 14.10 17.04 19.07
C LYS A 67 14.03 16.40 17.68
N ARG A 68 14.89 15.43 17.40
CA ARG A 68 14.89 14.73 16.10
C ARG A 68 13.65 13.89 15.90
N ILE A 69 13.20 13.15 16.91
CA ILE A 69 11.99 12.33 16.82
C ILE A 69 10.75 13.23 16.75
N LYS A 70 10.67 14.28 17.59
CA LYS A 70 9.60 15.27 17.52
C LYS A 70 9.50 15.91 16.14
N LYS A 71 10.64 16.28 15.53
CA LYS A 71 10.64 16.83 14.18
C LYS A 71 10.09 15.85 13.14
N ILE A 72 10.45 14.57 13.22
CA ILE A 72 9.90 13.53 12.31
C ILE A 72 8.38 13.41 12.51
N TYR A 73 7.90 13.45 13.75
CA TYR A 73 6.47 13.44 14.04
C TYR A 73 5.76 14.69 13.50
N ASP A 74 6.33 15.88 13.72
CA ASP A 74 5.79 17.14 13.24
C ASP A 74 5.76 17.15 11.69
N ASP A 75 6.85 16.77 11.02
CA ASP A 75 6.92 16.69 9.56
C ASP A 75 5.90 15.70 8.99
N VAL A 76 5.71 14.54 9.63
CA VAL A 76 4.74 13.51 9.19
C VAL A 76 3.30 13.93 9.48
N SER A 77 3.02 14.54 10.64
CA SER A 77 1.68 15.03 10.97
C SER A 77 1.27 16.25 10.13
N LEU A 78 2.22 17.07 9.70
CA LEU A 78 1.99 18.16 8.75
C LEU A 78 1.56 17.68 7.36
N LEU A 79 2.02 16.49 6.93
CA LEU A 79 1.56 15.85 5.69
C LEU A 79 0.10 15.36 5.77
N GLU A 80 -0.48 15.29 6.97
CA GLU A 80 -1.80 14.70 7.21
C GLU A 80 -2.65 15.52 8.20
N LYS A 81 -2.64 16.86 8.05
CA LYS A 81 -3.43 17.82 8.85
C LYS A 81 -4.94 17.55 8.90
N SER A 82 -5.46 16.60 8.13
CA SER A 82 -6.89 16.28 7.99
C SER A 82 -7.37 15.05 8.79
N THR A 83 -6.50 14.14 9.25
CA THR A 83 -6.93 12.91 9.96
C THR A 83 -6.42 12.81 11.40
N LEU A 84 -5.35 13.54 11.72
CA LEU A 84 -4.79 13.58 13.07
C LEU A 84 -5.41 14.76 13.81
N GLY A 85 -6.48 14.50 14.57
CA GLY A 85 -7.02 15.47 15.52
C GLY A 85 -5.94 15.94 16.52
N PRO A 86 -6.15 17.06 17.23
CA PRO A 86 -5.17 17.63 18.15
C PRO A 86 -5.00 16.71 19.37
N GLN A 87 -4.24 15.62 19.24
CA GLN A 87 -3.88 14.77 20.36
C GLN A 87 -2.73 15.43 21.12
N LYS A 88 -2.93 15.55 22.43
CA LYS A 88 -2.06 16.25 23.36
C LYS A 88 -0.63 15.76 23.20
N ILE A 89 0.27 16.69 22.87
CA ILE A 89 1.72 16.51 22.95
C ILE A 89 2.03 15.99 24.36
N THR A 90 2.23 14.69 24.50
CA THR A 90 2.72 14.12 25.75
C THR A 90 4.23 14.29 25.75
N THR A 91 4.81 14.78 26.84
CA THR A 91 6.27 14.95 27.02
C THR A 91 7.00 13.61 27.10
N ASP A 92 6.26 12.51 27.03
CA ASP A 92 6.74 11.15 27.23
C ASP A 92 7.18 10.51 25.91
N MET A 93 8.47 10.19 25.83
CA MET A 93 9.08 9.54 24.67
C MET A 93 8.50 8.14 24.39
N GLU A 94 7.97 7.44 25.40
CA GLU A 94 7.31 6.16 25.20
C GLU A 94 6.10 6.29 24.28
N THR A 95 5.26 7.26 24.61
CA THR A 95 3.99 7.52 23.94
C THR A 95 4.24 7.96 22.50
N LEU A 96 5.17 8.91 22.29
CA LEU A 96 5.54 9.37 20.95
C LEU A 96 6.10 8.24 20.07
N THR A 97 6.93 7.35 20.64
CA THR A 97 7.49 6.22 19.88
C THR A 97 6.39 5.26 19.43
N LYS A 98 5.43 4.93 20.32
CA LYS A 98 4.29 4.05 20.01
C LYS A 98 3.38 4.67 18.95
N GLU A 99 3.12 5.96 19.02
CA GLU A 99 2.31 6.67 18.01
C GLU A 99 2.95 6.61 16.62
N VAL A 100 4.26 6.87 16.53
CA VAL A 100 5.00 6.79 15.26
C VAL A 100 5.03 5.35 14.73
N GLU A 101 5.20 4.35 15.59
CA GLU A 101 5.15 2.93 15.18
C GLU A 101 3.76 2.52 14.67
N LEU A 102 2.69 2.94 15.35
CA LEU A 102 1.31 2.68 14.96
C LEU A 102 0.97 3.38 13.63
N PHE A 103 1.40 4.63 13.48
CA PHE A 103 1.28 5.38 12.23
C PHE A 103 1.99 4.65 11.08
N ALA A 104 3.25 4.26 11.27
CA ALA A 104 4.02 3.54 10.25
C ALA A 104 3.35 2.21 9.86
N ARG A 105 2.78 1.49 10.83
CA ARG A 105 2.03 0.26 10.59
C ARG A 105 0.77 0.53 9.77
N ASN A 106 -0.04 1.51 10.16
CA ASN A 106 -1.28 1.84 9.46
C ASN A 106 -1.00 2.29 8.02
N LYS A 107 0.03 3.13 7.81
CA LYS A 107 0.44 3.54 6.46
C LYS A 107 0.96 2.38 5.62
N LYS A 108 1.67 1.42 6.23
CA LYS A 108 2.08 0.21 5.52
C LYS A 108 0.86 -0.57 5.01
N LEU A 109 -0.16 -0.77 5.85
CA LEU A 109 -1.40 -1.45 5.45
C LEU A 109 -2.16 -0.68 4.36
N GLU A 110 -2.23 0.64 4.47
CA GLU A 110 -2.84 1.50 3.45
C GLU A 110 -2.12 1.37 2.10
N ILE A 111 -0.78 1.42 2.10
CA ILE A 111 0.04 1.23 0.90
C ILE A 111 -0.16 -0.17 0.31
N GLU A 112 -0.23 -1.21 1.13
CA GLU A 112 -0.50 -2.57 0.69
C GLU A 112 -1.89 -2.66 0.02
N ALA A 113 -2.91 -2.08 0.64
CA ALA A 113 -4.26 -2.02 0.06
C ALA A 113 -4.29 -1.26 -1.28
N LEU A 114 -3.59 -0.13 -1.38
CA LEU A 114 -3.46 0.64 -2.62
C LEU A 114 -2.73 -0.16 -3.70
N LYS A 115 -1.65 -0.87 -3.35
CA LYS A 115 -0.93 -1.74 -4.30
C LYS A 115 -1.80 -2.87 -4.82
N ILE A 116 -2.61 -3.50 -3.96
CA ILE A 116 -3.56 -4.53 -4.37
C ILE A 116 -4.59 -3.94 -5.34
N ARG A 117 -5.17 -2.77 -5.03
CA ARG A 117 -6.12 -2.09 -5.92
C ARG A 117 -5.49 -1.72 -7.26
N GLU A 118 -4.26 -1.22 -7.28
CA GLU A 118 -3.54 -0.93 -8.52
C GLU A 118 -3.23 -2.20 -9.32
N GLY A 119 -2.89 -3.29 -8.65
CA GLY A 119 -2.68 -4.60 -9.27
C GLY A 119 -3.95 -5.07 -9.98
N TYR A 120 -5.08 -5.05 -9.25
CA TYR A 120 -6.39 -5.39 -9.80
C TYR A 120 -6.76 -4.51 -10.99
N ARG A 121 -6.58 -3.18 -10.89
CA ARG A 121 -6.88 -2.27 -12.01
C ARG A 121 -6.04 -2.59 -13.26
N ARG A 122 -4.75 -2.89 -13.07
CA ARG A 122 -3.84 -3.24 -14.18
C ARG A 122 -4.25 -4.56 -14.84
N GLU A 123 -4.51 -5.58 -14.04
CA GLU A 123 -4.96 -6.89 -14.52
C GLU A 123 -6.30 -6.77 -15.25
N PHE A 124 -7.27 -6.10 -14.65
CA PHE A 124 -8.58 -5.84 -15.24
C PHE A 124 -8.46 -5.12 -16.60
N THR A 125 -7.72 -4.01 -16.66
CA THR A 125 -7.52 -3.26 -17.91
C THR A 125 -6.84 -4.12 -18.98
N GLY A 126 -5.87 -4.95 -18.58
CA GLY A 126 -5.20 -5.89 -19.48
C GLY A 126 -6.17 -6.94 -20.04
N ASN A 127 -6.96 -7.56 -19.17
CA ASN A 127 -7.94 -8.57 -19.54
C ASN A 127 -9.01 -7.99 -20.48
N VAL A 128 -9.54 -6.81 -20.16
CA VAL A 128 -10.51 -6.10 -21.01
C VAL A 128 -9.93 -5.81 -22.39
N SER A 129 -8.69 -5.31 -22.45
CA SER A 129 -8.01 -5.05 -23.71
C SER A 129 -7.84 -6.31 -24.56
N HIS A 130 -7.52 -7.45 -23.92
CA HIS A 130 -7.36 -8.73 -24.60
C HIS A 130 -8.70 -9.29 -25.13
N GLU A 131 -9.73 -9.26 -24.29
CA GLU A 131 -11.07 -9.75 -24.64
C GLU A 131 -11.72 -8.91 -25.74
N LEU A 132 -11.43 -7.61 -25.84
CA LEU A 132 -11.88 -6.76 -26.95
C LEU A 132 -11.10 -6.98 -28.24
N LYS A 133 -9.78 -7.17 -28.14
CA LYS A 133 -8.88 -7.29 -29.30
C LYS A 133 -9.22 -8.51 -30.18
N THR A 134 -9.54 -9.64 -29.57
CA THR A 134 -9.83 -10.89 -30.29
C THR A 134 -11.04 -10.78 -31.23
N PRO A 135 -12.25 -10.40 -30.76
CA PRO A 135 -13.40 -10.22 -31.65
C PRO A 135 -13.20 -9.04 -32.61
N LEU A 136 -12.50 -7.97 -32.22
CA LEU A 136 -12.18 -6.86 -33.12
C LEU A 136 -11.37 -7.32 -34.35
N PHE A 137 -10.26 -8.03 -34.14
CA PHE A 137 -9.46 -8.56 -35.25
C PHE A 137 -10.19 -9.62 -36.06
N THR A 138 -11.06 -10.41 -35.41
CA THR A 138 -11.92 -11.37 -36.10
C THR A 138 -12.88 -10.67 -37.07
N VAL A 139 -13.56 -9.60 -36.61
CA VAL A 139 -14.45 -8.79 -37.44
C VAL A 139 -13.67 -8.15 -38.58
N GLN A 140 -12.54 -7.51 -38.27
CA GLN A 140 -11.68 -6.88 -39.25
C GLN A 140 -11.22 -7.86 -40.34
N GLY A 141 -10.69 -9.03 -39.97
CA GLY A 141 -10.21 -10.03 -40.92
C GLY A 141 -11.30 -10.57 -41.85
N TYR A 142 -12.52 -10.79 -41.32
CA TYR A 142 -13.65 -11.22 -42.18
C TYR A 142 -14.10 -10.11 -43.14
N ILE A 143 -14.12 -8.85 -42.70
CA ILE A 143 -14.42 -7.70 -43.57
C ILE A 143 -13.35 -7.56 -44.66
N GLU A 144 -12.07 -7.63 -44.31
CA GLU A 144 -10.96 -7.56 -45.26
C GLU A 144 -11.01 -8.69 -46.30
N THR A 145 -11.34 -9.91 -45.87
CA THR A 145 -11.50 -11.06 -46.78
C THR A 145 -12.67 -10.85 -47.75
N LEU A 146 -13.79 -10.27 -47.28
CA LEU A 146 -14.93 -9.91 -48.13
C LEU A 146 -14.53 -8.87 -49.18
N ILE A 147 -13.84 -7.81 -48.75
CA ILE A 147 -13.32 -6.75 -49.64
C ILE A 147 -12.34 -7.32 -50.67
N SER A 148 -11.51 -8.30 -50.28
CA SER A 148 -10.50 -8.93 -51.14
C SER A 148 -11.07 -9.89 -52.21
N GLY A 149 -12.40 -9.98 -52.33
CA GLY A 149 -13.07 -10.72 -53.41
C GLY A 149 -13.96 -11.87 -52.95
N ALA A 150 -13.95 -12.24 -51.66
CA ALA A 150 -14.88 -13.26 -51.14
C ALA A 150 -16.35 -12.81 -51.16
N ALA A 151 -16.62 -11.51 -51.34
CA ALA A 151 -17.97 -10.99 -51.51
C ALA A 151 -18.65 -11.45 -52.83
N ASN A 152 -17.86 -11.87 -53.83
CA ASN A 152 -18.38 -12.30 -55.14
C ASN A 152 -19.03 -13.70 -55.10
N ASP A 153 -18.65 -14.53 -54.13
CA ASP A 153 -19.28 -15.82 -53.86
C ASP A 153 -20.39 -15.63 -52.82
N GLU A 154 -21.64 -15.92 -53.19
CA GLU A 154 -22.80 -15.76 -52.33
C GLU A 154 -22.72 -16.58 -51.03
N LYS A 155 -22.19 -17.81 -51.08
CA LYS A 155 -22.06 -18.68 -49.90
C LYS A 155 -21.00 -18.15 -48.96
N LEU A 156 -19.84 -17.73 -49.48
CA LEU A 156 -18.77 -17.15 -48.67
C LEU A 156 -19.18 -15.79 -48.10
N ARG A 157 -19.84 -14.96 -48.89
CA ARG A 157 -20.39 -13.66 -48.47
C ARG A 157 -21.27 -13.81 -47.24
N LYS A 158 -22.29 -14.67 -47.31
CA LYS A 158 -23.19 -14.91 -46.19
C LYS A 158 -22.46 -15.45 -44.96
N LYS A 159 -21.59 -16.44 -45.15
CA LYS A 159 -20.81 -17.06 -44.06
C LYS A 159 -19.92 -16.05 -43.33
N TYR A 160 -19.19 -15.20 -44.05
CA TYR A 160 -18.28 -14.23 -43.42
C TYR A 160 -19.01 -13.05 -42.81
N LEU A 161 -20.13 -12.58 -43.40
CA LEU A 161 -20.99 -11.59 -42.76
C LEU A 161 -21.58 -12.10 -41.45
N GLU A 162 -22.05 -13.35 -41.40
CA GLU A 162 -22.54 -13.97 -40.15
C GLU A 162 -21.43 -14.08 -39.09
N ARG A 163 -20.19 -14.40 -39.50
CA ARG A 163 -19.05 -14.49 -38.57
C ARG A 163 -18.63 -13.11 -38.06
N ALA A 164 -18.61 -12.10 -38.90
CA ALA A 164 -18.38 -10.71 -38.50
C ALA A 164 -19.47 -10.23 -37.53
N ASN A 165 -20.75 -10.51 -37.84
CA ASN A 165 -21.86 -10.15 -36.95
C ASN A 165 -21.72 -10.78 -35.56
N LYS A 166 -21.34 -12.06 -35.47
CA LYS A 166 -21.05 -12.72 -34.17
C LYS A 166 -19.90 -12.04 -33.40
N GLY A 167 -18.87 -11.56 -34.10
CA GLY A 167 -17.79 -10.79 -33.47
C GLY A 167 -18.27 -9.45 -32.91
N VAL A 168 -19.14 -8.74 -33.64
CA VAL A 168 -19.78 -7.50 -33.18
C VAL A 168 -20.69 -7.76 -31.97
N GLU A 169 -21.50 -8.82 -31.99
CA GLU A 169 -22.32 -9.22 -30.84
C GLU A 169 -21.45 -9.47 -29.61
N ARG A 170 -20.31 -10.16 -29.75
CA ARG A 170 -19.37 -10.38 -28.65
C ARG A 170 -18.80 -9.07 -28.09
N LEU A 171 -18.44 -8.11 -28.95
CA LEU A 171 -18.00 -6.78 -28.52
C LEU A 171 -19.09 -6.06 -27.71
N ILE A 172 -20.35 -6.11 -28.17
CA ILE A 172 -21.48 -5.51 -27.47
C ILE A 172 -21.66 -6.11 -26.07
N PHE A 173 -21.53 -7.44 -25.93
CA PHE A 173 -21.59 -8.09 -24.62
C PHE A 173 -20.49 -7.59 -23.68
N ILE A 174 -19.23 -7.52 -24.15
CA ILE A 174 -18.11 -7.03 -23.33
C ILE A 174 -18.35 -5.58 -22.88
N VAL A 175 -18.81 -4.71 -23.78
CA VAL A 175 -19.11 -3.31 -23.44
C VAL A 175 -20.23 -3.21 -22.40
N LYS A 176 -21.28 -4.03 -22.50
CA LYS A 176 -22.35 -4.08 -21.51
C LYS A 176 -21.84 -4.53 -20.14
N ASP A 177 -20.96 -5.53 -20.10
CA ASP A 177 -20.36 -6.00 -18.85
C ASP A 177 -19.51 -4.89 -18.20
N LEU A 178 -18.75 -4.13 -18.99
CA LEU A 178 -17.97 -2.98 -18.51
C LEU A 178 -18.85 -1.86 -17.95
N ASP A 179 -19.94 -1.53 -18.63
CA ASP A 179 -20.91 -0.54 -18.16
C ASP A 179 -21.55 -0.98 -16.83
N MET A 180 -21.89 -2.26 -16.70
CA MET A 180 -22.44 -2.81 -15.46
C MET A 180 -21.45 -2.79 -14.31
N ILE A 181 -20.18 -3.15 -14.54
CA ILE A 181 -19.11 -3.04 -13.53
C ILE A 181 -18.93 -1.58 -13.11
N THR A 182 -18.89 -0.65 -14.06
CA THR A 182 -18.74 0.77 -13.78
C THR A 182 -19.87 1.29 -12.89
N LYS A 183 -21.12 0.92 -13.20
CA LYS A 183 -22.30 1.27 -12.38
C LYS A 183 -22.23 0.69 -10.96
N LEU A 184 -21.66 -0.50 -10.80
CA LEU A 184 -21.42 -1.13 -9.50
C LEU A 184 -20.35 -0.36 -8.69
N GLU A 185 -19.26 0.06 -9.33
CA GLU A 185 -18.17 0.79 -8.65
C GLU A 185 -18.58 2.20 -8.19
N VAL A 186 -19.36 2.93 -8.99
CA VAL A 186 -19.84 4.28 -8.64
C VAL A 186 -20.98 4.23 -7.61
N GLY A 187 -21.57 3.05 -7.38
CA GLY A 187 -22.69 2.88 -6.44
C GLY A 187 -24.02 3.44 -6.95
N GLU A 188 -24.12 3.71 -8.25
CA GLU A 188 -25.33 4.25 -8.90
C GLU A 188 -26.43 3.21 -9.14
N LEU A 189 -26.19 1.95 -8.77
CA LEU A 189 -27.18 0.88 -8.88
C LEU A 189 -28.28 1.02 -7.83
N SER A 190 -29.30 1.81 -8.15
CA SER A 190 -30.52 1.90 -7.35
C SER A 190 -31.34 0.60 -7.50
N LEU A 191 -31.33 -0.24 -6.47
CA LEU A 191 -32.17 -1.44 -6.43
C LEU A 191 -33.65 -1.05 -6.32
N LYS A 192 -34.43 -1.36 -7.35
CA LYS A 192 -35.89 -1.26 -7.30
C LYS A 192 -36.44 -2.53 -6.64
N LYS A 193 -36.80 -2.43 -5.37
CA LYS A 193 -37.40 -3.53 -4.61
C LYS A 193 -38.91 -3.56 -4.88
N GLU A 194 -39.38 -4.66 -5.45
CA GLU A 194 -40.80 -4.91 -5.68
C GLU A 194 -41.19 -6.32 -5.21
N LYS A 195 -42.49 -6.52 -4.93
CA LYS A 195 -43.02 -7.86 -4.68
C LYS A 195 -43.25 -8.54 -6.02
N PHE A 196 -42.64 -9.70 -6.24
CA PHE A 196 -42.78 -10.48 -7.47
C PHE A 196 -42.93 -11.97 -7.16
N ASN A 197 -43.47 -12.74 -8.10
CA ASN A 197 -43.59 -14.18 -7.99
C ASN A 197 -42.28 -14.86 -8.45
N ILE A 198 -41.53 -15.42 -7.48
CA ILE A 198 -40.27 -16.10 -7.77
C ILE A 198 -40.45 -17.33 -8.68
N ILE A 199 -41.58 -18.04 -8.57
CA ILE A 199 -41.85 -19.24 -9.39
C ILE A 199 -42.04 -18.84 -10.85
N GLU A 200 -42.74 -17.72 -11.10
CA GLU A 200 -42.95 -17.18 -12.44
C GLU A 200 -41.64 -16.69 -13.06
N LEU A 201 -40.81 -15.98 -12.28
CA LEU A 201 -39.49 -15.55 -12.71
C LEU A 201 -38.62 -16.75 -13.12
N ILE A 202 -38.59 -17.80 -12.31
CA ILE A 202 -37.79 -19.00 -12.61
C ILE A 202 -38.30 -19.68 -13.89
N LYS A 203 -39.62 -19.80 -14.09
CA LYS A 203 -40.17 -20.34 -15.34
C LYS A 203 -39.78 -19.53 -16.57
N ASN A 204 -39.86 -18.21 -16.49
CA ASN A 204 -39.46 -17.33 -17.58
C ASN A 204 -37.97 -17.51 -17.93
N VAL A 205 -37.12 -17.73 -16.92
CA VAL A 205 -35.70 -18.04 -17.12
C VAL A 205 -35.52 -19.42 -17.77
N PHE A 206 -36.30 -20.42 -17.37
CA PHE A 206 -36.29 -21.76 -17.97
C PHE A 206 -36.64 -21.71 -19.46
N GLU A 207 -37.73 -21.04 -19.84
CA GLU A 207 -38.14 -20.86 -21.24
C GLU A 207 -37.06 -20.13 -22.06
N LEU A 208 -36.48 -19.07 -21.49
CA LEU A 208 -35.42 -18.30 -22.15
C LEU A 208 -34.16 -19.14 -22.41
N LEU A 209 -33.86 -20.10 -21.55
CA LEU A 209 -32.69 -20.97 -21.67
C LEU A 209 -32.96 -22.27 -22.45
N GLU A 210 -34.21 -22.66 -22.65
CA GLU A 210 -34.61 -23.93 -23.27
C GLU A 210 -33.95 -24.14 -24.64
N MET A 211 -34.06 -23.17 -25.56
CA MET A 211 -33.43 -23.25 -26.88
C MET A 211 -31.91 -23.42 -26.81
N LYS A 212 -31.26 -22.82 -25.80
CA LYS A 212 -29.82 -22.93 -25.62
C LYS A 212 -29.45 -24.28 -24.99
N ALA A 213 -30.28 -24.80 -24.10
CA ALA A 213 -30.13 -26.11 -23.47
C ALA A 213 -30.22 -27.23 -24.51
N SER A 214 -31.26 -27.22 -25.35
CA SER A 214 -31.46 -28.22 -26.41
C SER A 214 -30.34 -28.20 -27.45
N LYS A 215 -29.76 -27.02 -27.75
CA LYS A 215 -28.61 -26.92 -28.65
C LYS A 215 -27.31 -27.52 -28.09
N ASN A 216 -27.23 -27.71 -26.77
CA ASN A 216 -26.03 -28.21 -26.09
C ASN A 216 -26.30 -29.55 -25.36
N ASP A 217 -27.42 -30.22 -25.66
CA ASP A 217 -27.83 -31.49 -25.03
C ASP A 217 -27.89 -31.44 -23.49
N ILE A 218 -28.32 -30.31 -22.93
CA ILE A 218 -28.48 -30.12 -21.48
C ILE A 218 -29.96 -30.28 -21.11
N LEU A 219 -30.26 -31.17 -20.15
CA LEU A 219 -31.60 -31.33 -19.58
C LEU A 219 -31.75 -30.45 -18.33
N PHE A 220 -32.78 -29.60 -18.31
CA PHE A 220 -33.16 -28.84 -17.11
C PHE A 220 -34.45 -29.39 -16.51
N THR A 221 -34.45 -29.60 -15.20
CA THR A 221 -35.63 -30.03 -14.44
C THR A 221 -36.03 -28.94 -13.45
N PHE A 222 -37.32 -28.61 -13.42
CA PHE A 222 -37.89 -27.69 -12.43
C PHE A 222 -38.63 -28.50 -11.38
N ASP A 223 -37.99 -28.72 -10.23
CA ASP A 223 -38.59 -29.46 -9.12
C ASP A 223 -39.56 -28.54 -8.36
N LYS A 224 -40.86 -28.86 -8.43
CA LYS A 224 -41.91 -28.22 -7.65
C LYS A 224 -42.13 -29.06 -6.39
N GLN A 225 -41.36 -28.81 -5.35
CA GLN A 225 -41.79 -29.17 -3.99
C GLN A 225 -42.77 -28.13 -3.46
#